data_AF-A0A7X7HAP5-F1
#
_entry.id   AF-A0A7X7HAP5-F1
#
_cell.length_a   1.000
_cell.length_b   1.000
_cell.length_c   1.000
_cell.angle_alpha   90.00
_cell.angle_beta   90.00
_cell.angle_gamma   90.00
#
_symmetry.space_group_name_H-M   'P 1'
#
loop_
_entity.id
_entity.type
_entity.pdbx_description
1 polymer ?
#
loop_
_entity_poly.entity_id
_entity_poly.type
_entity_poly.pdbx_seq_one_letter_code
_entity_poly.pdbx_strand_id
1 'polypeptide(L)' 'IESYYYRLVEIATNYLEYYFGYFQLVDLKEEFFKQARALGIGTTDLAFHTFYLQMGPAPFSILKKQIPSFLKK' A
#
# COMPACT_ATOMS: atom_id res chain seq x y z
N ILE A 1 4.05 30.22 2.50
CA ILE A 1 2.85 29.94 3.31
C ILE A 1 1.60 30.03 2.44
N GLU A 2 1.44 31.09 1.63
CA GLU A 2 0.31 31.23 0.69
C GLU A 2 0.12 30.06 -0.30
N SER A 3 1.20 29.49 -0.84
CA SER A 3 1.10 28.41 -1.86
C SER A 3 0.46 27.11 -1.37
N TYR A 4 0.68 26.73 -0.12
CA TYR A 4 0.06 25.54 0.48
C TYR A 4 -1.40 25.80 0.85
N TYR A 5 -1.70 27.00 1.34
CA TYR A 5 -3.07 27.42 1.64
C TYR A 5 -3.94 27.35 0.39
N TYR A 6 -3.54 28.00 -0.72
CA TYR A 6 -4.31 27.96 -1.97
C TYR A 6 -4.48 26.52 -2.50
N ARG A 7 -3.44 25.68 -2.46
CA ARG A 7 -3.53 24.26 -2.84
C ARG A 7 -4.54 23.46 -2.01
N LEU A 8 -4.71 23.79 -0.74
CA LEU A 8 -5.66 23.13 0.16
C LEU A 8 -7.11 23.55 -0.11
N VAL A 9 -7.36 24.82 -0.47
CA VAL A 9 -8.72 25.32 -0.76
C VAL A 9 -9.16 25.15 -2.22
N GLU A 10 -8.25 25.15 -3.19
CA GLU A 10 -8.59 25.04 -4.62
C GLU A 10 -8.92 23.62 -5.06
N ILE A 11 -8.25 22.61 -4.47
CA ILE A 11 -8.45 21.20 -4.81
C ILE A 11 -8.82 20.45 -3.53
N ALA A 12 -10.12 20.24 -3.34
CA ALA A 12 -10.63 19.43 -2.24
C ALA A 12 -9.90 18.07 -2.20
N THR A 13 -9.57 17.60 -1.00
CA THR A 13 -8.91 16.30 -0.72
C THR A 13 -7.47 16.09 -1.22
N ASN A 14 -6.84 17.05 -1.89
CA ASN A 14 -5.47 16.91 -2.41
C ASN A 14 -4.42 16.52 -1.35
N TYR A 15 -4.53 17.08 -0.14
CA TYR A 15 -3.65 16.70 0.98
C TYR A 15 -4.08 15.39 1.66
N LEU A 16 -5.37 15.04 1.55
CA LEU A 16 -5.94 13.86 2.17
C LEU A 16 -5.43 12.58 1.49
N GLU A 17 -5.11 12.64 0.20
CA GLU A 17 -4.56 11.50 -0.55
C GLU A 17 -3.27 10.95 0.06
N TYR A 18 -2.39 11.80 0.58
CA TYR A 18 -1.16 11.37 1.25
C TYR A 18 -1.42 10.64 2.57
N TYR A 19 -2.38 11.16 3.35
CA TYR A 19 -2.76 10.56 4.62
C TYR A 19 -3.48 9.23 4.39
N PHE A 20 -4.49 9.23 3.51
CA PHE A 20 -5.27 8.06 3.16
C PHE A 20 -4.41 6.98 2.51
N GLY A 21 -3.54 7.36 1.56
CA GLY A 21 -2.61 6.43 0.90
C GLY A 21 -1.66 5.75 1.88
N TYR A 22 -1.24 6.43 2.94
CA TYR A 22 -0.45 5.80 4.00
C TYR A 22 -1.25 4.72 4.74
N PHE A 23 -2.51 4.97 5.12
CA PHE A 23 -3.34 3.92 5.74
C PHE A 23 -3.56 2.74 4.81
N GLN A 24 -3.77 2.99 3.52
CA GLN A 24 -3.92 1.91 2.53
C GLN A 24 -2.65 1.08 2.41
N LEU A 25 -1.47 1.69 2.54
CA LEU A 25 -0.19 0.98 2.54
C LEU A 25 0.00 0.13 3.81
N VAL A 26 -0.38 0.66 4.97
CA VAL A 26 -0.34 -0.08 6.25
C VAL A 26 -1.30 -1.27 6.20
N ASP A 27 -2.54 -1.06 5.76
CA ASP A 27 -3.55 -2.11 5.58
C ASP A 27 -3.09 -3.17 4.56
N LEU A 28 -2.45 -2.77 3.45
CA LEU A 28 -1.85 -3.70 2.50
C LEU A 28 -0.73 -4.55 3.15
N LYS A 29 0.10 -3.94 4.01
CA LYS A 29 1.16 -4.64 4.74
C LYS A 29 0.57 -5.67 5.70
N GLU A 30 -0.42 -5.28 6.49
CA GLU A 30 -1.09 -6.18 7.43
C GLU A 30 -1.72 -7.39 6.70
N GLU A 31 -2.40 -7.16 5.58
CA GLU A 31 -3.00 -8.21 4.78
C GLU A 31 -1.93 -9.16 4.18
N PHE A 32 -0.77 -8.62 3.76
CA PHE A 32 0.36 -9.43 3.29
C PHE A 32 0.85 -10.43 4.35
N PHE A 33 1.13 -9.94 5.56
CA PHE A 33 1.60 -10.80 6.65
C PHE A 33 0.52 -11.77 7.14
N LYS A 34 -0.74 -11.35 7.14
CA LYS A 34 -1.87 -12.21 7.48
C LYS A 34 -2.01 -13.38 6.50
N GLN A 35 -1.91 -13.13 5.20
CA GLN A 35 -1.96 -14.17 4.18
C GLN A 35 -0.73 -15.08 4.23
N ALA A 36 0.46 -14.52 4.44
CA ALA A 36 1.69 -15.30 4.63
C ALA A 36 1.56 -16.26 5.82
N ARG A 37 1.05 -15.78 6.97
CA ARG A 37 0.80 -16.59 8.15
C ARG A 37 -0.24 -17.69 7.89
N ALA A 38 -1.31 -17.37 7.16
CA ALA A 38 -2.34 -18.35 6.80
C ALA A 38 -1.79 -19.47 5.90
N LEU A 39 -0.77 -19.17 5.09
CA LEU A 39 -0.07 -20.14 4.24
C LEU A 39 1.12 -20.83 4.94
N GLY A 40 1.42 -20.48 6.19
CA GLY A 40 2.57 -21.01 6.92
C GLY A 40 3.94 -20.53 6.39
N ILE A 41 3.96 -19.43 5.63
CA ILE A 41 5.16 -18.87 5.02
C ILE A 41 5.75 -17.82 5.96
N GLY A 42 7.01 -18.01 6.36
CA GLY A 42 7.77 -16.98 7.06
C GLY A 42 8.14 -15.84 6.11
N THR A 43 7.65 -14.63 6.38
CA THR A 43 7.94 -13.45 5.57
C THR A 43 8.60 -12.34 6.39
N THR A 44 9.36 -11.48 5.70
CA THR A 44 10.05 -10.33 6.29
C THR A 44 9.50 -9.02 5.72
N ASP A 45 9.82 -7.89 6.35
CA ASP A 45 9.50 -6.56 5.80
C ASP A 45 10.13 -6.34 4.43
N LEU A 46 11.31 -6.92 4.19
CA LEU A 46 11.94 -6.89 2.87
C LEU A 46 11.05 -7.53 1.81
N ALA A 47 10.46 -8.70 2.10
CA ALA A 47 9.57 -9.38 1.16
C ALA A 47 8.33 -8.55 0.81
N PHE A 48 7.74 -7.87 1.81
CA PHE A 48 6.63 -6.94 1.57
C PHE A 48 7.05 -5.76 0.68
N HIS A 49 8.19 -5.12 0.96
CA HIS A 49 8.67 -4.00 0.15
C HIS A 49 9.04 -4.43 -1.27
N THR A 50 9.64 -5.61 -1.44
CA THR A 50 9.92 -6.19 -2.76
C THR A 50 8.64 -6.42 -3.54
N PHE A 51 7.62 -7.02 -2.91
CA PHE A 51 6.30 -7.20 -3.50
C PHE A 51 5.71 -5.86 -3.97
N TYR A 52 5.67 -4.86 -3.08
CA TYR A 52 5.08 -3.56 -3.37
C TYR A 52 5.79 -2.85 -4.54
N LEU A 53 7.12 -2.85 -4.55
CA LEU A 53 7.90 -2.15 -5.58
C LEU A 53 7.90 -2.88 -6.93
N GLN A 54 7.88 -4.22 -6.94
CA GLN A 54 7.86 -5.00 -8.19
C GLN A 54 6.52 -4.94 -8.92
N MET A 55 5.41 -4.74 -8.20
CA MET A 55 4.07 -4.64 -8.81
C MET A 55 3.83 -3.28 -9.49
N GLY A 56 4.66 -2.26 -9.21
CA GLY A 56 4.56 -0.93 -9.81
C GLY A 56 3.35 -0.12 -9.31
N PRO A 57 3.03 1.02 -9.96
CA PRO A 57 1.93 1.88 -9.58
C PRO A 57 0.58 1.23 -9.91
N ALA A 58 0.09 0.38 -9.00
CA ALA A 58 -1.19 -0.31 -9.11
C ALA A 58 -2.15 0.10 -7.98
N PRO A 59 -3.47 0.09 -8.21
CA PRO A 59 -4.44 0.32 -7.14
C PRO A 59 -4.29 -0.71 -6.00
N PHE A 60 -4.44 -0.28 -4.75
CA PHE A 60 -4.33 -1.16 -3.58
C PHE A 60 -5.25 -2.39 -3.63
N SER A 61 -6.43 -2.27 -4.26
CA SER A 61 -7.35 -3.40 -4.48
C SER A 61 -6.77 -4.49 -5.39
N ILE A 62 -5.96 -4.09 -6.38
CA ILE A 62 -5.25 -5.02 -7.26
C ILE A 62 -4.06 -5.62 -6.52
N LEU A 63 -3.29 -4.81 -5.80
CA LEU A 63 -2.17 -5.29 -4.98
C LEU A 63 -2.62 -6.38 -4.01
N LYS A 64 -3.71 -6.17 -3.26
CA LYS A 64 -4.27 -7.18 -2.34
C LYS A 64 -4.57 -8.52 -3.02
N LYS A 65 -5.05 -8.51 -4.26
CA LYS A 65 -5.35 -9.72 -5.03
C LYS A 65 -4.09 -10.44 -5.53
N GLN A 66 -2.97 -9.74 -5.67
CA GLN A 66 -1.71 -10.29 -6.15
C GLN A 66 -0.87 -10.93 -5.03
N ILE A 67 -1.15 -10.65 -3.76
CA ILE A 67 -0.43 -11.20 -2.60
C ILE A 67 -0.30 -12.74 -2.67
N PRO A 68 -1.38 -13.52 -2.88
CA PRO A 68 -1.25 -14.98 -2.95
C PRO A 68 -0.36 -15.45 -4.11
N SER A 69 -0.39 -14.74 -5.23
CA SER A 69 0.44 -15.08 -6.40
C SER A 69 1.91 -14.80 -6.14
N PHE A 70 2.22 -13.76 -5.38
CA PHE A 70 3.60 -13.44 -4.99
C PHE A 70 4.13 -14.41 -3.93
N LEU A 71 3.32 -14.75 -2.92
CA LEU A 71 3.73 -15.64 -1.83
C LEU A 71 3.95 -17.10 -2.27
N LYS A 72 3.28 -17.53 -3.34
CA LYS A 72 3.46 -18.88 -3.92
C LYS A 72 4.67 -19.00 -4.85
N LYS A 73 5.28 -17.87 -5.21
CA LYS A 73 6.42 -17.80 -6.13
C LYS A 73 7.70 -18.15 -5.39
#